data_AF-A0A9P5PMM8-F1
#
_entry.id   AF-A0A9P5PMM8-F1
#
_cell.length_a   1.000
_cell.length_b   1.000
_cell.length_c   1.000
_cell.angle_alpha   90.00
_cell.angle_beta   90.00
_cell.angle_gamma   90.00
#
_symmetry.space_group_name_H-M   'P 1'
#
loop_
_entity.id
_entity.type
_entity.pdbx_description
1 polymer ?
#
loop_
_entity_poly.entity_id
_entity_poly.type
_entity_poly.pdbx_seq_one_letter_code
_entity_poly.pdbx_strand_id
1 'polypeptide(L)'
;HGTIEHDVSLSRNDLPIGNNIHFNETVFATLKNSNPGADYYNTTSAAQVLVQRLAEDSLINPNLTNTIKELTVRIIESGFYLSVIGNVTTGVAPKNFVQTFFEQERLPLEEGW
;
A
#
# COMPACT_ATOMS: atom_id res chain seq x y z
N HIS A 1 9.16 -10.55 10.45
CA HIS A 1 8.09 -9.92 11.21
C HIS A 1 8.58 -9.18 12.42
N GLY A 2 8.16 -7.90 12.54
CA GLY A 2 8.43 -7.04 13.69
C GLY A 2 9.68 -6.16 13.60
N THR A 3 10.53 -6.35 12.56
CA THR A 3 11.70 -5.49 12.29
C THR A 3 11.31 -4.32 11.39
N ILE A 4 11.38 -4.49 10.06
CA ILE A 4 10.82 -3.54 9.08
C ILE A 4 9.43 -4.01 8.69
N GLU A 5 9.33 -5.24 8.19
CA GLU A 5 8.05 -5.85 7.84
C GLU A 5 7.10 -5.87 9.05
N HIS A 6 5.87 -5.44 8.78
CA HIS A 6 4.84 -5.08 9.75
C HIS A 6 3.45 -5.51 9.27
N ASP A 7 2.53 -5.55 10.21
CA ASP A 7 1.11 -5.74 9.94
C ASP A 7 0.52 -4.56 9.14
N VAL A 8 -0.66 -4.76 8.57
CA VAL A 8 -1.43 -3.76 7.82
C VAL A 8 -0.69 -3.27 6.58
N SER A 9 -0.08 -4.22 5.88
CA SER A 9 0.57 -4.02 4.59
C SER A 9 -0.43 -3.64 3.49
N LEU A 10 0.07 -2.94 2.47
CA LEU A 10 -0.74 -2.50 1.32
C LEU A 10 -1.08 -3.63 0.34
N SER A 11 -0.32 -4.73 0.34
CA SER A 11 -0.46 -5.81 -0.65
C SER A 11 -0.16 -7.21 -0.12
N ARG A 12 0.13 -7.37 1.17
CA ARG A 12 0.49 -8.64 1.83
C ARG A 12 -0.42 -8.85 3.04
N ASN A 13 -0.69 -10.10 3.41
CA ASN A 13 -1.41 -10.39 4.65
C ASN A 13 -0.50 -10.20 5.85
N ASP A 14 -1.08 -9.95 7.02
CA ASP A 14 -0.38 -10.05 8.29
C ASP A 14 0.05 -11.50 8.56
N LEU A 15 1.23 -11.67 9.18
CA LEU A 15 1.80 -13.00 9.45
C LEU A 15 0.84 -13.94 10.22
N PRO A 16 0.06 -13.49 11.24
CA PRO A 16 -0.82 -14.39 11.98
C PRO A 16 -2.01 -14.95 11.18
N ILE A 17 -2.40 -14.30 10.08
CA ILE A 17 -3.61 -14.63 9.31
C ILE A 17 -3.32 -15.02 7.86
N GLY A 18 -2.04 -15.06 7.44
CA GLY A 18 -1.71 -15.48 6.09
C GLY A 18 -0.24 -15.34 5.71
N ASN A 19 -0.01 -15.15 4.41
CA ASN A 19 1.31 -14.98 3.82
C ASN A 19 1.71 -13.50 3.81
N ASN A 20 2.79 -13.16 4.51
CA ASN A 20 3.32 -11.80 4.63
C ASN A 20 4.49 -11.48 3.68
N ILE A 21 4.72 -12.33 2.68
CA ILE A 21 5.84 -12.21 1.73
C ILE A 21 5.33 -11.89 0.32
N HIS A 22 4.35 -12.65 -0.17
CA HIS A 22 3.90 -12.57 -1.55
C HIS A 22 2.74 -11.61 -1.74
N PHE A 23 2.68 -11.02 -2.93
CA PHE A 23 1.56 -10.18 -3.36
C PHE A 23 0.22 -10.91 -3.17
N ASN A 24 -0.77 -10.17 -2.69
CA ASN A 24 -2.13 -10.64 -2.48
C ASN A 24 -3.12 -9.62 -3.07
N GLU A 25 -3.78 -10.00 -4.17
CA GLU A 25 -4.75 -9.16 -4.88
C GLU A 25 -5.90 -8.69 -3.99
N THR A 26 -6.38 -9.55 -3.08
CA THR A 26 -7.48 -9.21 -2.18
C THR A 26 -7.09 -8.11 -1.19
N VAL A 27 -5.89 -8.18 -0.63
CA VAL A 27 -5.34 -7.12 0.24
C VAL A 27 -5.10 -5.84 -0.58
N PHE A 28 -4.51 -5.98 -1.77
CA PHE A 28 -4.19 -4.85 -2.64
C PHE A 28 -5.43 -4.14 -3.18
N ALA A 29 -6.59 -4.81 -3.24
CA ALA A 29 -7.84 -4.25 -3.72
C ALA A 29 -8.23 -2.93 -3.02
N THR A 30 -7.88 -2.75 -1.74
CA THR A 30 -8.12 -1.51 -1.00
C THR A 30 -7.36 -0.33 -1.61
N LEU A 31 -6.07 -0.50 -1.92
CA LEU A 31 -5.29 0.52 -2.63
C LEU A 31 -5.77 0.66 -4.08
N LYS A 32 -5.95 -0.47 -4.78
CA LYS A 32 -6.36 -0.53 -6.19
C LYS A 32 -7.60 0.32 -6.47
N ASN A 33 -8.62 0.19 -5.61
CA ASN A 33 -9.91 0.87 -5.73
C ASN A 33 -9.98 2.25 -5.05
N SER A 34 -8.91 2.70 -4.39
CA SER A 34 -8.88 4.01 -3.74
C SER A 34 -8.94 5.17 -4.75
N ASN A 35 -9.33 6.35 -4.29
CA ASN A 35 -9.53 7.55 -5.11
C ASN A 35 -10.53 7.33 -6.29
N PRO A 36 -11.79 6.97 -6.01
CA PRO A 36 -12.77 6.68 -7.06
C PRO A 36 -13.01 7.92 -7.94
N GLY A 37 -13.10 7.71 -9.25
CA GLY A 37 -13.25 8.79 -10.23
C GLY A 37 -11.94 9.45 -10.69
N ALA A 38 -10.80 9.11 -10.08
CA ALA A 38 -9.48 9.54 -10.52
C ALA A 38 -8.66 8.36 -11.08
N ASP A 39 -7.78 8.65 -12.02
CA ASP A 39 -6.80 7.74 -12.63
C ASP A 39 -5.42 7.79 -11.93
N TYR A 40 -5.33 8.46 -10.78
CA TYR A 40 -4.12 8.57 -9.97
C TYR A 40 -4.39 8.28 -8.49
N TYR A 41 -3.32 7.98 -7.75
CA TYR A 41 -3.25 8.03 -6.29
C TYR A 41 -2.61 9.35 -5.86
N ASN A 42 -3.02 9.88 -4.72
CA ASN A 42 -2.39 11.04 -4.09
C ASN A 42 -2.23 10.82 -2.57
N THR A 43 -1.66 11.80 -1.88
CA THR A 43 -1.46 11.72 -0.43
C THR A 43 -2.75 11.51 0.36
N THR A 44 -3.86 12.13 -0.07
CA THR A 44 -5.18 11.95 0.56
C THR A 44 -5.68 10.52 0.40
N SER A 45 -5.66 9.95 -0.81
CA SER A 45 -6.14 8.58 -1.04
C SER A 45 -5.23 7.55 -0.36
N ALA A 46 -3.92 7.78 -0.34
CA ALA A 46 -2.98 6.95 0.39
C ALA A 46 -3.29 6.93 1.90
N ALA A 47 -3.51 8.10 2.51
CA ALA A 47 -3.87 8.18 3.93
C ALA A 47 -5.19 7.45 4.25
N GLN A 48 -6.19 7.56 3.37
CA GLN A 48 -7.45 6.83 3.49
C GLN A 48 -7.24 5.30 3.44
N VAL A 49 -6.39 4.82 2.53
CA VAL A 49 -6.03 3.40 2.43
C VAL A 49 -5.36 2.91 3.71
N LEU A 50 -4.46 3.70 4.32
CA LEU A 50 -3.83 3.33 5.59
C LEU A 50 -4.87 3.16 6.71
N VAL A 51 -5.87 4.04 6.79
CA VAL A 51 -6.95 3.93 7.78
C VAL A 51 -7.81 2.71 7.49
N GLN A 52 -8.20 2.50 6.23
CA GLN A 52 -9.07 1.41 5.83
C GLN A 52 -8.43 0.05 6.06
N ARG A 53 -7.17 -0.15 5.62
CA ARG A 53 -6.43 -1.41 5.85
C ARG A 53 -6.32 -1.73 7.34
N LEU A 54 -6.07 -0.73 8.18
CA LEU A 54 -6.00 -0.93 9.63
C LEU A 54 -7.34 -1.39 10.20
N ALA A 55 -8.43 -0.77 9.76
CA ALA A 55 -9.77 -1.16 10.18
C ALA A 55 -10.12 -2.59 9.74
N GLU A 56 -9.78 -2.96 8.50
CA GLU A 56 -10.00 -4.30 7.95
C GLU A 56 -9.24 -5.37 8.74
N ASP A 57 -7.93 -5.18 8.93
CA ASP A 57 -7.09 -6.19 9.60
C ASP A 57 -7.40 -6.29 11.09
N SER A 58 -7.80 -5.18 11.74
CA SER A 58 -8.22 -5.19 13.16
C SER A 58 -9.45 -6.07 13.42
N LEU A 59 -10.26 -6.37 12.39
CA LEU A 59 -11.43 -7.24 12.53
C LEU A 59 -11.05 -8.72 12.53
N ILE A 60 -9.92 -9.08 11.91
CA ILE A 60 -9.58 -10.48 11.62
C ILE A 60 -8.25 -10.93 12.24
N ASN A 61 -7.36 -10.00 12.60
CA ASN A 61 -6.08 -10.28 13.24
C ASN A 61 -6.12 -9.86 14.73
N PRO A 62 -6.41 -10.80 15.67
CA PRO A 62 -6.40 -10.49 17.10
C PRO A 62 -5.00 -10.18 17.66
N ASN A 63 -3.94 -10.46 16.90
CA ASN A 63 -2.55 -10.23 17.27
C ASN A 63 -1.94 -9.00 16.55
N LEU A 64 -2.78 -8.13 15.98
CA LEU A 64 -2.34 -6.99 15.20
C LEU A 64 -1.43 -6.05 16.00
N THR A 65 -0.29 -5.71 15.42
CA THR A 65 0.66 -4.74 15.96
C THR A 65 0.60 -3.45 15.14
N ASN A 66 0.15 -2.35 15.76
CA ASN A 66 0.13 -1.03 15.13
C ASN A 66 0.56 0.06 16.13
N THR A 67 1.86 0.19 16.35
CA THR A 67 2.46 1.26 17.16
C THR A 67 2.85 2.45 16.27
N ILE A 68 3.50 3.46 16.87
CA ILE A 68 4.09 4.57 16.10
C ILE A 68 5.09 4.03 15.06
N LYS A 69 5.84 2.96 15.37
CA LYS A 69 6.82 2.38 14.44
C LYS A 69 6.13 1.89 13.17
N GLU A 70 5.12 1.03 13.29
CA GLU A 70 4.40 0.47 12.13
C GLU A 70 3.67 1.56 11.34
N LEU A 71 3.02 2.51 12.02
CA LEU A 71 2.39 3.64 11.35
C LEU A 71 3.39 4.49 10.55
N THR A 72 4.56 4.81 11.15
CA THR A 72 5.59 5.58 10.46
C THR A 72 6.12 4.86 9.23
N VAL A 73 6.40 3.55 9.31
CA VAL A 73 6.87 2.78 8.15
C VAL A 73 5.82 2.77 7.03
N ARG A 74 4.55 2.51 7.35
CA ARG A 74 3.45 2.52 6.37
C ARG A 74 3.25 3.86 5.65
N ILE A 75 3.45 4.96 6.37
CA ILE A 75 3.42 6.32 5.79
C ILE A 75 4.61 6.50 4.84
N ILE A 76 5.82 6.09 5.25
CA ILE A 76 7.04 6.20 4.43
C ILE A 76 6.90 5.39 3.15
N GLU A 77 6.43 4.14 3.23
CA GLU A 77 6.19 3.27 2.08
C GLU A 77 5.15 3.84 1.12
N SER A 78 4.10 4.48 1.66
CA SER A 78 3.13 5.19 0.81
C SER A 78 3.78 6.38 0.09
N GLY A 79 4.66 7.10 0.78
CA GLY A 79 5.49 8.13 0.18
C GLY A 79 6.40 7.60 -0.93
N PHE A 80 6.95 6.39 -0.79
CA PHE A 80 7.79 5.79 -1.82
C PHE A 80 7.05 5.55 -3.12
N TYR A 81 5.89 4.89 -3.13
CA TYR A 81 5.20 4.67 -4.41
C TYR A 81 4.67 5.98 -5.01
N LEU A 82 4.25 6.95 -4.19
CA LEU A 82 3.79 8.26 -4.69
C LEU A 82 4.93 9.09 -5.30
N SER A 83 6.16 8.95 -4.79
CA SER A 83 7.33 9.72 -5.26
C SER A 83 8.11 9.01 -6.36
N VAL A 84 8.47 7.74 -6.16
CA VAL A 84 9.29 6.96 -7.09
C VAL A 84 8.48 6.54 -8.31
N ILE A 85 7.25 6.05 -8.12
CA ILE A 85 6.38 5.60 -9.22
C ILE A 85 5.45 6.74 -9.72
N GLY A 86 5.64 7.95 -9.17
CA GLY A 86 4.87 9.14 -9.53
C GLY A 86 5.75 10.38 -9.60
N ASN A 87 5.29 11.45 -8.97
CA ASN A 87 5.99 12.73 -8.93
C ASN A 87 6.27 13.15 -7.48
N VAL A 88 7.55 13.24 -7.13
CA VAL A 88 8.03 13.57 -5.78
C VAL A 88 7.55 14.93 -5.27
N THR A 89 7.33 15.91 -6.15
CA THR A 89 6.93 17.28 -5.75
C THR A 89 5.43 17.38 -5.51
N THR A 90 4.61 16.68 -6.31
CA THR A 90 3.15 16.74 -6.19
C THR A 90 2.58 15.64 -5.29
N GLY A 91 3.31 14.55 -5.07
CA GLY A 91 2.83 13.39 -4.33
C GLY A 91 1.68 12.68 -5.05
N VAL A 92 1.70 12.67 -6.38
CA VAL A 92 0.69 12.06 -7.25
C VAL A 92 1.36 10.99 -8.11
N ALA A 93 0.75 9.80 -8.17
CA ALA A 93 1.22 8.69 -9.01
C ALA A 93 0.07 8.12 -9.86
N PRO A 94 0.24 7.95 -11.18
CA PRO A 94 -0.75 7.29 -12.03
C PRO A 94 -1.06 5.86 -11.54
N LYS A 95 -2.35 5.50 -11.55
CA LYS A 95 -2.80 4.20 -11.04
C LYS A 95 -2.21 3.03 -11.80
N ASN A 96 -2.15 3.11 -13.13
CA ASN A 96 -1.58 2.07 -13.97
C ASN A 96 -0.10 1.80 -13.64
N PHE A 97 0.68 2.83 -13.29
CA PHE A 97 2.10 2.67 -12.93
C PHE A 97 2.24 1.95 -11.59
N VAL A 98 1.51 2.41 -10.57
CA VAL A 98 1.55 1.83 -9.23
C VAL A 98 1.02 0.40 -9.25
N GLN A 99 -0.08 0.13 -9.95
CA GLN A 99 -0.63 -1.23 -10.08
C GLN A 99 0.37 -2.16 -10.77
N THR A 100 0.99 -1.74 -11.88
CA THR A 100 2.05 -2.52 -12.54
C THR A 100 3.21 -2.82 -11.60
N PHE A 101 3.66 -1.82 -10.83
CA PHE A 101 4.75 -1.99 -9.88
C PHE A 101 4.42 -3.01 -8.78
N PHE A 102 3.23 -2.97 -8.18
CA PHE A 102 2.84 -3.90 -7.13
C PHE A 102 2.49 -5.31 -7.65
N GLU A 103 1.77 -5.41 -8.76
CA GLU A 103 1.24 -6.67 -9.29
C GLU A 103 2.31 -7.46 -10.05
N GLN A 104 3.27 -6.78 -10.70
CA GLN A 104 4.27 -7.41 -11.55
C GLN A 104 5.71 -7.30 -10.99
N GLU A 105 5.91 -6.54 -9.91
CA GLU A 105 7.24 -6.24 -9.33
C GLU A 105 8.24 -5.73 -10.40
N ARG A 106 7.74 -4.95 -11.35
CA ARG A 106 8.48 -4.39 -12.51
C ARG A 106 8.35 -2.87 -12.57
N LEU A 107 9.38 -2.20 -13.09
CA LEU A 107 9.30 -0.79 -13.45
C LEU A 107 8.34 -0.57 -14.65
N PRO A 108 7.36 0.36 -14.56
CA PRO A 108 6.31 0.53 -15.57
C PRO A 108 6.74 1.29 -16.85
N LEU A 109 7.85 0.85 -17.46
CA LEU A 109 8.45 1.49 -18.65
C LEU A 109 7.54 1.43 -19.88
N GLU A 110 6.84 0.32 -20.09
CA GLU A 110 5.91 0.14 -21.22
C GLU A 110 4.64 0.98 -21.05
N GLU A 111 4.29 1.30 -19.81
CA GLU A 111 3.15 2.12 -19.44
C GLU A 111 3.47 3.63 -19.56
N GLY A 112 4.75 4.00 -19.65
CA GLY A 112 5.22 5.37 -19.86
C GLY A 112 5.67 6.11 -18.59
N TRP A 113 6.10 5.36 -17.57
CA TRP A 113 6.76 5.92 -16.37
C TRP A 113 8.11 6.57 -16.69
#